data_AF-A0A8T3DJH1-F1
#
_entry.id   AF-A0A8T3DJH1-F1
#
_cell.length_a   1.000
_cell.length_b   1.000
_cell.length_c   1.000
_cell.angle_alpha   90.00
_cell.angle_beta   90.00
_cell.angle_gamma   90.00
#
_symmetry.space_group_name_H-M   'P 1'
#
loop_
_entity.id
_entity.type
_entity.pdbx_description
1 polymer ?
#
loop_
_entity_poly.entity_id
_entity_poly.type
_entity_poly.pdbx_seq_one_letter_code
_entity_poly.pdbx_strand_id
1 'polypeptide(L)'
;MHSSKVTVYNTGRRSLLFLLLQCTQFAFSGKMKIVEEPNTFGLNNPLSGQVNRLQPKVPPSPVSGPAHLHSLSGKCFSYIESTYKYEFCPFHNITQHEQTFRWNAYSGILGIWQEWEIVNNTFLAMWMREGDSCGSKSRQTKVILSCGVSSKLAQVSEPSTCVYSLTFETPLVCHPHSLLVYPTLSEKLQKEWDEAEQARYEELITEQGYNNLLKDIFEEAGFLKTQRVTEKKDASNPTKKFESLEKCNEGFQKQKEEIERLQALLTQHNIPHEKQPAEKPQSPVNVAPAMVSQNSHLRGDTGLLSDLV
;
A
#
# COMPACT_ATOMS: atom_id res chain seq x y z
N MET A 1 40.27 -62.75 39.55
CA MET A 1 40.47 -64.21 39.61
C MET A 1 39.62 -64.84 38.50
N HIS A 2 40.10 -64.89 37.26
CA HIS A 2 40.86 -65.99 36.65
C HIS A 2 40.23 -67.39 36.78
N SER A 3 39.66 -67.81 35.64
CA SER A 3 39.69 -69.13 34.99
C SER A 3 38.92 -70.35 35.53
N SER A 4 37.91 -70.72 34.73
CA SER A 4 37.82 -71.95 33.90
C SER A 4 37.98 -73.32 34.55
N LYS A 5 36.94 -74.16 34.41
CA LYS A 5 36.99 -75.60 34.09
C LYS A 5 35.65 -76.02 33.48
N VAL A 6 35.47 -77.02 32.62
CA VAL A 6 36.26 -77.80 31.66
C VAL A 6 35.17 -78.53 30.83
N THR A 7 35.45 -78.71 29.55
CA THR A 7 34.68 -79.36 28.48
C THR A 7 34.52 -80.87 28.68
N VAL A 8 33.38 -81.45 28.28
CA VAL A 8 33.27 -82.86 27.89
C VAL A 8 32.48 -82.97 26.58
N TYR A 9 33.13 -83.56 25.58
CA TYR A 9 32.57 -83.95 24.28
C TYR A 9 31.74 -85.23 24.41
N ASN A 10 30.62 -85.33 23.69
CA ASN A 10 30.33 -86.62 23.03
C ASN A 10 29.56 -86.44 21.72
N THR A 11 30.05 -87.18 20.74
CA THR A 11 29.70 -87.24 19.33
C THR A 11 28.44 -88.07 19.09
N GLY A 12 27.49 -87.54 18.31
CA GLY A 12 26.28 -88.25 17.90
C GLY A 12 25.78 -87.76 16.54
N ARG A 13 26.43 -88.22 15.47
CA ARG A 13 26.10 -87.95 14.07
C ARG A 13 24.85 -88.74 13.68
N ARG A 14 23.70 -88.08 13.52
CA ARG A 14 22.57 -88.61 12.74
C ARG A 14 22.01 -87.54 11.80
N SER A 15 21.82 -87.98 10.57
CA SER A 15 21.55 -87.23 9.36
C SER A 15 20.06 -86.89 9.22
N LEU A 16 19.77 -85.95 8.31
CA LEU A 16 18.47 -85.49 7.79
C LEU A 16 17.60 -84.63 8.72
N LEU A 17 17.54 -83.32 8.44
CA LEU A 17 16.49 -82.73 7.59
C LEU A 17 16.79 -81.24 7.37
N PHE A 18 16.86 -80.84 6.10
CA PHE A 18 16.91 -79.45 5.67
C PHE A 18 15.59 -78.76 6.02
N LEU A 19 15.62 -77.74 6.89
CA LEU A 19 14.61 -76.69 6.89
C LEU A 19 15.31 -75.33 7.02
N LEU A 20 15.55 -74.73 5.86
CA LEU A 20 15.91 -73.33 5.70
C LEU A 20 14.73 -72.47 6.19
N LEU A 21 14.80 -71.91 7.39
CA LEU A 21 14.03 -70.72 7.74
C LEU A 21 14.98 -69.52 7.70
N GLN A 22 15.07 -68.91 6.53
CA GLN A 22 15.63 -67.57 6.39
C GLN A 22 14.69 -66.60 7.12
N CYS A 23 15.08 -66.12 8.31
CA CYS A 23 14.55 -64.86 8.82
C CYS A 23 15.19 -63.74 8.00
N THR A 24 14.57 -63.46 6.86
CA THR A 24 14.84 -62.25 6.09
C THR A 24 14.46 -61.05 6.95
N GLN A 25 15.44 -60.17 7.14
CA GLN A 25 15.23 -58.82 7.63
C GLN A 25 14.31 -58.09 6.65
N PHE A 26 13.05 -57.87 7.03
CA PHE A 26 12.25 -56.81 6.44
C PHE A 26 12.26 -55.63 7.40
N ALA A 27 13.35 -54.87 7.40
CA ALA A 27 13.27 -53.47 7.77
C ALA A 27 12.47 -52.79 6.67
N PHE A 28 11.16 -52.65 6.89
CA PHE A 28 10.31 -51.84 6.04
C PHE A 28 10.70 -50.39 6.27
N SER A 29 11.73 -49.92 5.55
CA SER A 29 12.06 -48.50 5.41
C SER A 29 10.96 -47.88 4.56
N GLY A 30 9.77 -47.70 5.15
CA GLY A 30 8.72 -46.89 4.56
C GLY A 30 9.28 -45.48 4.35
N LYS A 31 9.41 -45.06 3.10
CA LYS A 31 9.68 -43.65 2.77
C LYS A 31 8.53 -42.84 3.35
N MET A 32 8.76 -42.23 4.50
CA MET A 32 7.84 -41.27 5.08
C MET A 32 7.95 -40.01 4.22
N LYS A 33 7.08 -39.89 3.22
CA LYS A 33 6.86 -38.64 2.53
C LYS A 33 6.13 -37.76 3.54
N ILE A 34 6.75 -36.64 3.92
CA ILE A 34 6.04 -35.56 4.61
C ILE A 34 4.81 -35.27 3.76
N VAL A 35 3.64 -35.51 4.35
CA VAL A 35 2.39 -35.00 3.82
C VAL A 35 2.47 -33.51 4.12
N GLU A 36 2.97 -32.75 3.15
CA GLU A 36 2.58 -31.34 3.08
C GLU A 36 1.06 -31.32 3.15
N GLU A 37 0.54 -30.51 4.07
CA GLU A 37 -0.89 -30.23 4.15
C GLU A 37 -1.40 -30.03 2.73
N PRO A 38 -2.53 -30.65 2.36
CA PRO A 38 -3.03 -30.49 1.02
C PRO A 38 -3.32 -28.99 0.86
N ASN A 39 -2.45 -28.31 0.12
CA ASN A 39 -2.78 -27.07 -0.55
C ASN A 39 -3.95 -27.44 -1.47
N THR A 40 -5.17 -27.41 -0.93
CA THR A 40 -6.43 -27.53 -1.67
C THR A 40 -6.65 -26.22 -2.43
N PHE A 41 -5.72 -25.91 -3.31
CA PHE A 41 -5.95 -25.13 -4.51
C PHE A 41 -5.93 -26.13 -5.65
N GLY A 42 -7.12 -26.42 -6.17
CA GLY A 42 -7.32 -27.32 -7.30
C GLY A 42 -6.49 -26.90 -8.51
N LEU A 43 -5.39 -27.61 -8.72
CA LEU A 43 -4.60 -27.56 -9.94
C LEU A 43 -4.59 -28.98 -10.49
N ASN A 44 -5.56 -29.28 -11.36
CA ASN A 44 -5.51 -30.27 -12.46
C ASN A 44 -6.93 -30.62 -12.96
N ASN A 45 -7.78 -29.62 -13.18
CA ASN A 45 -8.91 -29.77 -14.09
C ASN A 45 -8.84 -28.65 -15.15
N PRO A 46 -8.64 -28.92 -16.44
CA PRO A 46 -8.54 -27.87 -17.46
C PRO A 46 -9.88 -27.17 -17.76
N LEU A 47 -10.99 -27.63 -17.16
CA LEU A 47 -12.35 -27.23 -17.55
C LEU A 47 -13.33 -27.09 -16.36
N SER A 48 -12.89 -26.61 -15.19
CA SER A 48 -13.82 -26.23 -14.12
C SER A 48 -13.38 -25.03 -13.32
N GLY A 49 -14.13 -23.94 -13.53
CA GLY A 49 -14.32 -22.85 -12.58
C GLY A 49 -13.15 -21.90 -12.44
N GLN A 50 -13.29 -20.70 -13.01
CA GLN A 50 -12.65 -19.53 -12.41
C GLN A 50 -12.82 -19.63 -10.89
N VAL A 51 -11.73 -19.80 -10.15
CA VAL A 51 -11.75 -19.44 -8.74
C VAL A 51 -12.23 -18.00 -8.77
N ASN A 52 -13.41 -17.71 -8.22
CA ASN A 52 -13.98 -16.36 -8.19
C ASN A 52 -13.01 -15.49 -7.40
N ARG A 53 -12.00 -14.96 -8.10
CA ARG A 53 -11.01 -14.07 -7.54
C ARG A 53 -11.80 -12.86 -7.08
N LEU A 54 -11.80 -12.64 -5.77
CA LEU A 54 -12.50 -11.51 -5.18
C LEU A 54 -12.09 -10.24 -5.94
N GLN A 55 -13.09 -9.56 -6.52
CA GLN A 55 -12.86 -8.34 -7.27
C GLN A 55 -13.13 -7.14 -6.36
N PRO A 56 -12.12 -6.32 -6.06
CA PRO A 56 -12.33 -5.13 -5.26
C PRO A 56 -13.22 -4.12 -6.01
N LYS A 57 -14.13 -3.47 -5.29
CA LYS A 57 -15.03 -2.45 -5.86
C LYS A 57 -14.28 -1.21 -6.36
N VAL A 58 -13.15 -0.90 -5.73
CA VAL A 58 -12.28 0.24 -6.02
C VAL A 58 -10.82 -0.20 -5.96
N PRO A 59 -9.91 0.45 -6.71
CA PRO A 59 -8.49 0.21 -6.51
C PRO A 59 -8.05 0.71 -5.11
N PRO A 60 -7.01 0.10 -4.52
CA PRO A 60 -6.39 0.64 -3.31
C PRO A 60 -5.75 1.99 -3.60
N SER A 61 -5.67 2.83 -2.56
CA SER A 61 -4.86 4.06 -2.61
C SER A 61 -3.39 3.74 -2.91
N PRO A 62 -2.61 4.70 -3.45
CA PRO A 62 -1.17 4.55 -3.56
C PRO A 62 -0.52 4.20 -2.23
N VAL A 63 0.62 3.51 -2.28
CA VAL A 63 1.44 3.26 -1.09
C VAL A 63 1.97 4.60 -0.59
N SER A 64 1.66 4.95 0.66
CA SER A 64 2.07 6.19 1.31
C SER A 64 2.41 5.94 2.78
N GLY A 65 3.00 6.93 3.45
CA GLY A 65 3.42 6.86 4.84
C GLY A 65 4.88 6.38 5.00
N PRO A 66 5.25 5.82 6.17
CA PRO A 66 6.65 5.55 6.49
C PRO A 66 7.34 4.61 5.49
N ALA A 67 8.45 5.06 4.90
CA ALA A 67 9.15 4.35 3.83
C ALA A 67 9.57 2.92 4.19
N HIS A 68 9.97 2.68 5.44
CA HIS A 68 10.37 1.34 5.89
C HIS A 68 9.21 0.32 5.86
N LEU A 69 7.95 0.78 5.95
CA LEU A 69 6.77 -0.08 5.83
C LEU A 69 6.46 -0.45 4.38
N HIS A 70 6.98 0.28 3.38
CA HIS A 70 6.71 -0.01 1.96
C HIS A 70 7.19 -1.40 1.57
N SER A 71 8.20 -1.95 2.27
CA SER A 71 8.69 -3.32 2.11
C SER A 71 7.67 -4.42 2.43
N LEU A 72 6.55 -4.06 3.07
CA LEU A 72 5.42 -4.95 3.34
C LEU A 72 4.43 -5.01 2.16
N SER A 73 4.48 -4.03 1.25
CA SER A 73 3.66 -4.04 0.04
C SER A 73 3.97 -5.27 -0.82
N GLY A 74 2.92 -5.94 -1.30
CA GLY A 74 3.04 -7.18 -2.06
C GLY A 74 3.27 -8.45 -1.23
N LYS A 75 3.37 -8.35 0.10
CA LYS A 75 3.36 -9.50 1.02
C LYS A 75 1.98 -9.64 1.64
N CYS A 76 1.57 -10.88 1.91
CA CYS A 76 0.29 -11.19 2.53
C CYS A 76 0.48 -12.09 3.75
N PHE A 77 -0.28 -11.83 4.80
CA PHE A 77 -0.18 -12.48 6.10
C PHE A 77 -1.54 -13.09 6.45
N SER A 78 -1.55 -14.40 6.69
CA SER A 78 -2.77 -15.12 7.05
C SER A 78 -2.88 -15.37 8.54
N TYR A 79 -4.10 -15.26 9.07
CA TYR A 79 -4.46 -15.66 10.42
C TYR A 79 -5.73 -16.50 10.36
N ILE A 80 -5.75 -17.63 11.05
CA ILE A 80 -6.91 -18.51 11.10
C ILE A 80 -7.51 -18.41 12.49
N GLU A 81 -8.79 -18.07 12.55
CA GLU A 81 -9.55 -18.03 13.79
C GLU A 81 -10.86 -18.79 13.60
N SER A 82 -11.03 -19.84 14.41
CA SER A 82 -12.17 -20.75 14.32
C SER A 82 -12.32 -21.33 12.90
N THR A 83 -13.36 -20.93 12.16
CA THR A 83 -13.67 -21.41 10.81
C THR A 83 -13.28 -20.43 9.70
N TYR A 84 -12.68 -19.29 10.05
CA TYR A 84 -12.34 -18.24 9.09
C TYR A 84 -10.83 -18.04 8.98
N LYS A 85 -10.34 -17.95 7.75
CA LYS A 85 -9.00 -17.50 7.41
C LYS A 85 -9.07 -16.05 6.95
N TYR A 86 -8.36 -15.18 7.65
CA TYR A 86 -8.17 -13.80 7.29
C TYR A 86 -6.84 -13.66 6.58
N GLU A 87 -6.79 -12.91 5.49
CA GLU A 87 -5.57 -12.63 4.74
C GLU A 87 -5.40 -11.13 4.56
N PHE A 88 -4.38 -10.58 5.23
CA PHE A 88 -4.06 -9.17 5.18
C PHE A 88 -2.86 -8.92 4.28
N CYS A 89 -3.04 -8.11 3.25
CA CYS A 89 -1.97 -7.63 2.38
C CYS A 89 -1.82 -6.10 2.61
N PRO A 90 -0.79 -5.64 3.33
CA PRO A 90 -0.55 -4.22 3.58
C PRO A 90 -0.57 -3.39 2.30
N PHE A 91 -1.22 -2.22 2.34
CA PHE A 91 -1.43 -1.32 1.19
C PHE A 91 -2.27 -1.88 0.04
N HIS A 92 -2.91 -3.04 0.21
CA HIS A 92 -3.78 -3.63 -0.80
C HIS A 92 -5.20 -3.86 -0.28
N ASN A 93 -5.45 -4.99 0.38
CA ASN A 93 -6.76 -5.34 0.91
C ASN A 93 -6.65 -6.33 2.07
N ILE A 94 -7.79 -6.56 2.72
CA ILE A 94 -7.99 -7.61 3.72
C ILE A 94 -9.18 -8.47 3.26
N THR A 95 -8.99 -9.78 3.22
CA THR A 95 -10.02 -10.74 2.82
C THR A 95 -10.33 -11.73 3.95
N GLN A 96 -11.54 -12.29 3.89
CA GLN A 96 -12.00 -13.36 4.77
C GLN A 96 -12.45 -14.54 3.92
N HIS A 97 -11.97 -15.73 4.28
CA HIS A 97 -12.28 -16.99 3.62
C HIS A 97 -12.75 -18.00 4.66
N GLU A 98 -14.01 -18.41 4.57
CA GLU A 98 -14.53 -19.54 5.35
C GLU A 98 -13.81 -20.83 4.93
N GLN A 99 -13.29 -21.58 5.89
CA GLN A 99 -12.51 -22.80 5.68
C GLN A 99 -13.38 -24.06 5.61
N THR A 100 -14.71 -23.93 5.68
CA THR A 100 -15.61 -25.09 5.62
C THR A 100 -15.66 -25.66 4.20
N PHE A 101 -15.75 -26.98 4.07
CA PHE A 101 -15.86 -27.66 2.77
C PHE A 101 -17.29 -27.59 2.21
N ARG A 102 -17.90 -26.40 2.27
CA ARG A 102 -19.22 -26.14 1.71
C ARG A 102 -19.05 -25.62 0.29
N TRP A 103 -19.94 -26.04 -0.60
CA TRP A 103 -19.95 -25.57 -1.99
C TRP A 103 -20.20 -24.05 -2.11
N ASN A 104 -20.74 -23.43 -1.06
CA ASN A 104 -21.04 -22.00 -0.94
C ASN A 104 -20.32 -21.33 0.25
N ALA A 105 -19.12 -21.79 0.61
CA ALA A 105 -18.31 -21.16 1.67
C ALA A 105 -18.14 -19.65 1.41
N TYR A 106 -18.32 -18.83 2.46
CA TYR A 106 -18.21 -17.38 2.31
C TYR A 106 -16.77 -16.97 2.01
N SER A 107 -16.61 -16.12 1.01
CA SER A 107 -15.34 -15.47 0.68
C SER A 107 -15.63 -14.02 0.33
N GLY A 108 -14.94 -13.09 0.98
CA GLY A 108 -15.23 -11.67 0.78
C GLY A 108 -14.11 -10.72 1.19
N ILE A 109 -14.22 -9.48 0.73
CA ILE A 109 -13.29 -8.39 1.03
C ILE A 109 -13.81 -7.62 2.24
N LEU A 110 -13.02 -7.54 3.31
CA LEU A 110 -13.37 -6.79 4.52
C LEU A 110 -12.96 -5.31 4.46
N GLY A 111 -12.10 -4.96 3.50
CA GLY A 111 -11.64 -3.60 3.27
C GLY A 111 -10.49 -3.54 2.28
N ILE A 112 -10.31 -2.37 1.69
CA ILE A 112 -9.30 -2.02 0.69
C ILE A 112 -8.54 -0.82 1.23
N TRP A 113 -7.21 -0.80 1.10
CA TRP A 113 -6.37 0.29 1.61
C TRP A 113 -6.83 1.66 1.12
N GLN A 114 -7.06 2.59 2.05
CA GLN A 114 -7.50 3.96 1.75
C GLN A 114 -6.58 5.03 2.33
N GLU A 115 -6.41 5.05 3.64
CA GLU A 115 -5.80 6.17 4.36
C GLU A 115 -5.23 5.73 5.72
N TRP A 116 -4.36 6.55 6.28
CA TRP A 116 -3.83 6.40 7.63
C TRP A 116 -4.77 7.02 8.67
N GLU A 117 -4.76 6.46 9.88
CA GLU A 117 -5.23 7.13 11.08
C GLU A 117 -4.04 7.74 11.80
N ILE A 118 -4.05 9.06 11.91
CA ILE A 118 -2.99 9.82 12.58
C ILE A 118 -3.55 10.39 13.87
N VAL A 119 -2.87 10.12 14.99
CA VAL A 119 -3.20 10.65 16.31
C VAL A 119 -1.94 11.24 16.91
N ASN A 120 -2.02 12.47 17.41
CA ASN A 120 -0.89 13.17 18.03
C ASN A 120 0.37 13.17 17.15
N ASN A 121 0.22 13.44 15.84
CA ASN A 121 1.33 13.47 14.86
C ASN A 121 2.07 12.13 14.69
N THR A 122 1.40 11.02 15.02
CA THR A 122 1.91 9.66 14.84
C THR A 122 0.94 8.78 14.07
N PHE A 123 1.47 7.91 13.20
CA PHE A 123 0.69 6.90 12.50
C PHE A 123 0.24 5.82 13.50
N LEU A 124 -1.07 5.65 13.67
CA LEU A 124 -1.63 4.66 14.61
C LEU A 124 -2.13 3.41 13.89
N ALA A 125 -2.90 3.60 12.81
CA ALA A 125 -3.60 2.52 12.15
C ALA A 125 -3.78 2.77 10.66
N MET A 126 -4.04 1.70 9.91
CA MET A 126 -4.41 1.74 8.50
C MET A 126 -5.93 1.56 8.39
N TRP A 127 -6.61 2.49 7.72
CA TRP A 127 -8.02 2.34 7.39
C TRP A 127 -8.20 1.63 6.06
N MET A 128 -8.82 0.45 6.12
CA MET A 128 -9.20 -0.35 4.97
C MET A 128 -10.73 -0.20 4.78
N ARG A 129 -11.19 0.49 3.75
CA ARG A 129 -12.64 0.76 3.51
C ARG A 129 -13.10 0.16 2.19
N GLU A 130 -14.37 0.37 1.82
CA GLU A 130 -14.94 -0.10 0.56
C GLU A 130 -14.86 -1.61 0.33
N GLY A 131 -14.96 -2.39 1.41
CA GLY A 131 -15.13 -3.83 1.31
C GLY A 131 -16.49 -4.23 0.72
N ASP A 132 -16.79 -5.52 0.81
CA ASP A 132 -18.04 -6.08 0.31
C ASP A 132 -19.26 -5.45 1.00
N SER A 133 -20.37 -5.41 0.27
CA SER A 133 -21.60 -4.81 0.77
C SER A 133 -22.12 -5.57 1.99
N CYS A 134 -22.57 -4.81 2.99
CA CYS A 134 -23.16 -5.30 4.21
C CYS A 134 -24.36 -4.43 4.58
N GLY A 135 -25.55 -4.84 4.11
CA GLY A 135 -26.76 -4.03 4.22
C GLY A 135 -26.58 -2.69 3.52
N SER A 136 -26.71 -1.59 4.28
CA SER A 136 -26.60 -0.21 3.77
C SER A 136 -25.17 0.34 3.74
N LYS A 137 -24.17 -0.38 4.26
CA LYS A 137 -22.78 0.07 4.34
C LYS A 137 -21.82 -0.95 3.72
N SER A 138 -20.63 -0.49 3.30
CA SER A 138 -19.53 -1.38 2.94
C SER A 138 -18.83 -1.87 4.21
N ARG A 139 -18.32 -3.11 4.20
CA ARG A 139 -17.41 -3.57 5.25
C ARG A 139 -16.18 -2.67 5.31
N GLN A 140 -15.69 -2.44 6.52
CA GLN A 140 -14.47 -1.66 6.76
C GLN A 140 -13.67 -2.29 7.90
N THR A 141 -12.36 -2.09 7.84
CA THR A 141 -11.40 -2.69 8.76
C THR A 141 -10.37 -1.66 9.21
N LYS A 142 -10.17 -1.53 10.51
CA LYS A 142 -9.07 -0.77 11.11
C LYS A 142 -7.93 -1.72 11.44
N VAL A 143 -6.76 -1.51 10.87
CA VAL A 143 -5.57 -2.32 11.15
C VAL A 143 -4.62 -1.52 12.03
N ILE A 144 -4.52 -1.91 13.29
CA ILE A 144 -3.64 -1.29 14.30
C ILE A 144 -2.25 -1.91 14.18
N LEU A 145 -1.23 -1.06 14.07
CA LEU A 145 0.16 -1.51 14.03
C LEU A 145 0.71 -1.67 15.44
N SER A 146 1.41 -2.77 15.69
CA SER A 146 2.00 -3.09 16.99
C SER A 146 3.41 -3.65 16.82
N CYS A 147 4.28 -3.36 17.79
CA CYS A 147 5.62 -3.93 17.81
C CYS A 147 5.55 -5.43 18.08
N GLY A 148 6.24 -6.23 17.26
CA GLY A 148 6.36 -7.67 17.45
C GLY A 148 7.65 -8.22 16.87
N VAL A 149 7.97 -9.47 17.21
CA VAL A 149 9.24 -10.12 16.80
C VAL A 149 9.26 -10.43 15.29
N SER A 150 8.09 -10.68 14.70
CA SER A 150 7.91 -11.05 13.30
C SER A 150 6.70 -10.34 12.72
N SER A 151 6.71 -10.07 11.42
CA SER A 151 5.53 -9.55 10.71
C SER A 151 4.43 -10.61 10.62
N LYS A 152 3.33 -10.44 11.36
CA LYS A 152 2.19 -11.38 11.36
C LYS A 152 0.89 -10.67 11.77
N LEU A 153 -0.23 -11.25 11.36
CA LEU A 153 -1.54 -10.86 11.88
C LEU A 153 -1.75 -11.57 13.23
N ALA A 154 -1.88 -10.79 14.30
CA ALA A 154 -1.88 -11.30 15.68
C ALA A 154 -3.30 -11.50 16.23
N GLN A 155 -4.23 -10.63 15.88
CA GLN A 155 -5.61 -10.68 16.36
C GLN A 155 -6.56 -10.11 15.31
N VAL A 156 -7.77 -10.67 15.28
CA VAL A 156 -8.91 -10.19 14.48
C VAL A 156 -10.12 -10.08 15.41
N SER A 157 -10.94 -9.05 15.22
CA SER A 157 -12.20 -8.89 15.95
C SER A 157 -13.23 -8.12 15.13
N GLU A 158 -14.51 -8.36 15.39
CA GLU A 158 -15.63 -7.61 14.81
C GLU A 158 -16.35 -6.84 15.93
N PRO A 159 -15.81 -5.68 16.38
CA PRO A 159 -16.39 -4.92 17.48
C PRO A 159 -17.81 -4.40 17.19
N SER A 160 -18.16 -4.19 15.92
CA SER A 160 -19.53 -3.90 15.52
C SER A 160 -19.79 -4.51 14.15
N THR A 161 -21.06 -4.81 13.84
CA THR A 161 -21.42 -5.48 12.59
C THR A 161 -20.80 -4.78 11.37
N CYS A 162 -20.01 -5.53 10.61
CA CYS A 162 -19.29 -5.10 9.41
C CYS A 162 -18.21 -4.03 9.62
N VAL A 163 -17.74 -3.87 10.87
CA VAL A 163 -16.56 -3.09 11.23
C VAL A 163 -15.60 -4.02 11.96
N TYR A 164 -14.44 -4.23 11.37
CA TYR A 164 -13.42 -5.13 11.87
C TYR A 164 -12.25 -4.34 12.47
N SER A 165 -11.59 -4.94 13.45
CA SER A 165 -10.37 -4.42 14.06
C SER A 165 -9.31 -5.53 14.07
N LEU A 166 -8.17 -5.24 13.47
CA LEU A 166 -7.04 -6.15 13.31
C LEU A 166 -5.83 -5.58 14.04
N THR A 167 -5.07 -6.46 14.69
CA THR A 167 -3.76 -6.12 15.25
C THR A 167 -2.68 -6.78 14.40
N PHE A 168 -1.90 -5.96 13.71
CA PHE A 168 -0.76 -6.42 12.91
C PHE A 168 0.53 -6.17 13.69
N GLU A 169 1.25 -7.24 14.00
CA GLU A 169 2.55 -7.19 14.67
C GLU A 169 3.65 -7.11 13.63
N THR A 170 4.64 -6.23 13.82
CA THR A 170 5.83 -6.18 12.96
C THR A 170 7.03 -5.55 13.68
N PRO A 171 8.26 -6.05 13.45
CA PRO A 171 9.46 -5.45 14.06
C PRO A 171 9.74 -4.04 13.53
N LEU A 172 9.18 -3.71 12.37
CA LEU A 172 9.38 -2.43 11.68
C LEU A 172 8.83 -1.23 12.45
N VAL A 173 7.92 -1.44 13.40
CA VAL A 173 7.29 -0.37 14.20
C VAL A 173 7.76 -0.35 15.65
N CYS A 174 8.80 -1.12 16.00
CA CYS A 174 9.28 -1.21 17.38
C CYS A 174 10.13 -0.01 17.83
N HIS A 175 10.71 0.74 16.89
CA HIS A 175 11.49 1.92 17.24
C HIS A 175 10.56 3.07 17.66
N PRO A 176 10.82 3.81 18.75
CA PRO A 176 9.90 4.84 19.24
C PRO A 176 9.60 5.94 18.22
N HIS A 177 10.52 6.16 17.28
CA HIS A 177 10.39 7.18 16.23
C HIS A 177 9.92 6.63 14.88
N SER A 178 9.62 5.33 14.74
CA SER A 178 9.23 4.75 13.44
C SER A 178 7.90 5.28 12.91
N LEU A 179 6.99 5.66 13.80
CA LEU A 179 5.63 6.08 13.43
C LEU A 179 5.42 7.60 13.48
N LEU A 180 6.48 8.40 13.61
CA LEU A 180 6.36 9.85 13.56
C LEU A 180 5.98 10.32 12.15
N VAL A 181 5.06 11.27 12.04
CA VAL A 181 4.59 11.78 10.75
C VAL A 181 5.60 12.77 10.15
N TYR A 182 6.10 13.72 10.94
CA TYR A 182 6.98 14.78 10.45
C TYR A 182 8.17 14.29 9.61
N PRO A 183 8.97 13.28 10.06
CA PRO A 183 10.10 12.77 9.27
C PRO A 183 9.72 12.03 7.98
N THR A 184 8.44 11.67 7.82
CA THR A 184 7.94 10.97 6.62
C THR A 184 7.43 11.90 5.54
N LEU A 185 7.27 13.19 5.86
CA LEU A 185 6.88 14.22 4.90
C LEU A 185 8.04 14.60 3.98
N SER A 186 7.71 15.17 2.82
CA SER A 186 8.70 15.79 1.94
C SER A 186 9.24 17.08 2.56
N GLU A 187 10.43 17.51 2.13
CA GLU A 187 11.05 18.75 2.63
C GLU A 187 10.13 19.98 2.47
N LYS A 188 9.36 20.04 1.38
CA LYS A 188 8.35 21.08 1.16
C LYS A 188 7.29 21.08 2.26
N LEU A 189 6.71 19.91 2.53
CA LEU A 189 5.63 19.76 3.51
C LEU A 189 6.13 19.89 4.95
N GLN A 190 7.39 19.52 5.22
CA GLN A 190 8.03 19.80 6.51
C GLN A 190 8.15 21.30 6.76
N LYS A 191 8.57 22.06 5.74
CA LYS A 191 8.66 23.52 5.85
C LYS A 191 7.28 24.16 6.07
N GLU A 192 6.26 23.70 5.35
CA GLU A 192 4.88 24.18 5.55
C GLU A 192 4.37 23.87 6.98
N TRP A 193 4.73 22.70 7.52
CA TRP A 193 4.46 22.39 8.92
C TRP A 193 5.20 23.36 9.86
N ASP A 194 6.51 23.55 9.68
CA ASP A 194 7.32 24.43 10.52
C ASP A 194 6.75 25.86 10.54
N GLU A 195 6.30 26.37 9.40
CA GLU A 195 5.62 27.66 9.27
C GLU A 195 4.29 27.69 10.04
N ALA A 196 3.50 26.61 9.98
CA ALA A 196 2.26 26.48 10.76
C ALA A 196 2.51 26.40 12.27
N GLU A 197 3.55 25.69 12.72
CA GLU A 197 3.93 25.62 14.13
C GLU A 197 4.41 26.98 14.64
N GLN A 198 5.22 27.68 13.84
CA GLN A 198 5.68 29.03 14.16
C GLN A 198 4.50 30.00 14.26
N ALA A 199 3.58 29.97 13.30
CA ALA A 199 2.39 30.82 13.32
C ALA A 199 1.49 30.54 14.55
N ARG A 200 1.41 29.27 14.99
CA ARG A 200 0.69 28.90 16.21
C ARG A 200 1.41 29.43 17.46
N TYR A 201 2.74 29.30 17.53
CA TYR A 201 3.55 29.79 18.64
C TYR A 201 3.48 31.32 18.78
N GLU A 202 3.43 32.03 17.65
CA GLU A 202 3.25 33.49 17.59
C GLU A 202 1.78 33.92 17.77
N GLU A 203 0.87 32.98 18.06
CA GLU A 203 -0.56 33.21 18.26
C GLU A 203 -1.26 33.87 17.04
N LEU A 204 -0.68 33.75 15.85
CA LEU A 204 -1.26 34.26 14.59
C LEU A 204 -2.41 33.40 14.07
N ILE A 205 -2.46 32.13 14.51
CA ILE A 205 -3.52 31.18 14.16
C ILE A 205 -4.08 30.51 15.41
N THR A 206 -5.34 30.09 15.34
CA THR A 206 -6.00 29.32 16.39
C THR A 206 -5.59 27.84 16.33
N GLU A 207 -5.82 27.09 17.42
CA GLU A 207 -5.61 25.64 17.45
C GLU A 207 -6.41 24.91 16.36
N GLN A 208 -7.64 25.36 16.10
CA GLN A 208 -8.46 24.83 15.00
C GLN A 208 -7.83 25.13 13.64
N GLY A 209 -7.30 26.35 13.44
CA GLY A 209 -6.59 26.73 12.22
C GLY A 209 -5.36 25.86 11.97
N TYR A 210 -4.55 25.66 13.01
CA TYR A 210 -3.39 24.77 12.97
C TYR A 210 -3.76 23.32 12.59
N ASN A 211 -4.79 22.76 13.23
CA ASN A 211 -5.25 21.40 12.94
C ASN A 211 -5.76 21.25 11.49
N ASN A 212 -6.39 22.29 10.93
CA ASN A 212 -6.82 22.30 9.53
C ASN A 212 -5.61 22.34 8.58
N LEU A 213 -4.60 23.17 8.87
CA LEU A 213 -3.36 23.22 8.08
C LEU A 213 -2.64 21.86 8.08
N LEU A 214 -2.53 21.21 9.25
CA LEU A 214 -1.96 19.86 9.33
C LEU A 214 -2.76 18.84 8.53
N LYS A 215 -4.09 18.93 8.56
CA LYS A 215 -4.95 18.06 7.75
C LYS A 215 -4.67 18.25 6.26
N ASP A 216 -4.57 19.49 5.80
CA ASP A 216 -4.24 19.78 4.40
C ASP A 216 -2.86 19.24 4.00
N ILE A 217 -1.85 19.40 4.87
CA ILE A 217 -0.51 18.80 4.69
C ILE A 217 -0.60 17.27 4.57
N PHE A 218 -1.39 16.61 5.42
CA PHE A 218 -1.54 15.14 5.39
C PHE A 218 -2.34 14.65 4.18
N GLU A 219 -3.28 15.44 3.69
CA GLU A 219 -3.98 15.16 2.43
C GLU A 219 -3.02 15.31 1.23
N GLU A 220 -2.20 16.37 1.18
CA GLU A 220 -1.19 16.55 0.12
C GLU A 220 -0.12 15.44 0.13
N ALA A 221 0.29 14.98 1.32
CA ALA A 221 1.17 13.84 1.49
C ALA A 221 0.55 12.49 1.07
N GLY A 222 -0.77 12.46 0.81
CA GLY A 222 -1.51 11.24 0.51
C GLY A 222 -1.67 10.31 1.71
N PHE A 223 -1.58 10.84 2.93
CA PHE A 223 -1.82 10.07 4.15
C PHE A 223 -3.31 10.01 4.49
N LEU A 224 -4.04 11.08 4.22
CA LEU A 224 -5.49 11.16 4.41
C LEU A 224 -6.21 11.25 3.07
N LYS A 225 -7.42 10.69 2.99
CA LYS A 225 -8.25 10.86 1.81
C LYS A 225 -9.00 12.19 1.88
N THR A 226 -8.88 13.01 0.85
CA THR A 226 -9.64 14.26 0.74
C THR A 226 -11.14 13.99 0.83
N GLN A 227 -11.79 14.51 1.87
CA GLN A 227 -13.23 14.33 2.12
C GLN A 227 -14.13 14.92 1.01
N ARG A 228 -13.57 15.70 0.07
CA ARG A 228 -14.26 16.26 -1.11
C ARG A 228 -14.82 15.20 -2.07
N VAL A 229 -14.48 13.92 -1.89
CA VAL A 229 -15.02 12.81 -2.71
C VAL A 229 -16.29 12.20 -2.10
N THR A 230 -16.49 12.27 -0.78
CA THR A 230 -17.62 11.58 -0.12
C THR A 230 -18.93 12.37 -0.14
N GLU A 231 -18.88 13.68 -0.38
CA GLU A 231 -20.07 14.54 -0.58
C GLU A 231 -20.41 14.81 -2.05
N LYS A 232 -19.62 14.28 -3.00
CA LYS A 232 -19.89 14.41 -4.45
C LYS A 232 -20.50 13.14 -5.02
N LYS A 233 -21.72 12.81 -4.59
CA LYS A 233 -22.64 12.02 -5.42
C LYS A 233 -23.55 12.86 -6.31
N ASP A 234 -23.52 14.20 -6.20
CA ASP A 234 -24.19 15.11 -7.15
C ASP A 234 -23.40 16.42 -7.33
N ALA A 235 -22.16 16.34 -7.78
CA ALA A 235 -21.44 17.45 -8.41
C ALA A 235 -20.12 16.94 -8.99
N SER A 236 -20.20 16.08 -10.00
CA SER A 236 -19.12 16.05 -10.98
C SER A 236 -18.99 17.49 -11.50
N ASN A 237 -17.85 18.15 -11.30
CA ASN A 237 -17.44 19.17 -12.24
C ASN A 237 -17.10 18.38 -13.50
N PRO A 238 -17.96 18.36 -14.54
CA PRO A 238 -17.48 17.86 -15.80
C PRO A 238 -16.51 18.93 -16.26
N THR A 239 -15.24 18.58 -16.43
CA THR A 239 -14.52 19.13 -17.58
C THR A 239 -15.44 18.87 -18.78
N LYS A 240 -16.24 19.87 -19.15
CA LYS A 240 -17.12 19.84 -20.31
C LYS A 240 -16.22 19.72 -21.52
N LYS A 241 -15.83 18.49 -21.87
CA LYS A 241 -15.35 18.22 -23.22
C LYS A 241 -16.52 18.54 -24.12
N PHE A 242 -16.38 19.57 -24.94
CA PHE A 242 -17.40 19.94 -25.90
C PHE A 242 -17.64 18.74 -26.82
N GLU A 243 -18.90 18.30 -26.92
CA GLU A 243 -19.30 17.12 -27.71
C GLU A 243 -19.17 17.35 -29.22
N SER A 244 -19.05 18.61 -29.66
CA SER A 244 -18.87 18.99 -31.06
C SER A 244 -17.91 20.18 -31.21
N LEU A 245 -17.30 20.29 -32.39
CA LEU A 245 -16.40 21.39 -32.75
C LEU A 245 -17.10 22.75 -32.71
N GLU A 246 -18.38 22.81 -33.09
CA GLU A 246 -19.19 24.03 -33.05
C GLU A 246 -19.40 24.52 -31.62
N LYS A 247 -19.78 23.63 -30.69
CA LYS A 247 -19.92 23.98 -29.27
C LYS A 247 -18.59 24.43 -28.66
N CYS A 248 -17.47 23.86 -29.12
CA CYS A 248 -16.13 24.27 -28.70
C CYS A 248 -15.78 25.69 -29.17
N ASN A 249 -16.08 26.01 -30.43
CA ASN A 249 -15.82 27.33 -31.00
C ASN A 249 -16.70 28.40 -30.34
N GLU A 250 -17.98 28.11 -30.08
CA GLU A 250 -18.86 29.01 -29.32
C GLU A 250 -18.36 29.22 -27.89
N GLY A 251 -17.91 28.15 -27.23
CA GLY A 251 -17.31 28.22 -25.89
C GLY A 251 -16.04 29.08 -25.88
N PHE A 252 -15.19 28.94 -26.89
CA PHE A 252 -13.98 29.73 -27.06
C PHE A 252 -14.27 31.23 -27.24
N GLN A 253 -15.29 31.59 -28.05
CA GLN A 253 -15.67 33.00 -28.22
C GLN A 253 -16.20 33.61 -26.92
N LYS A 254 -17.10 32.90 -26.23
CA LYS A 254 -17.63 33.36 -24.92
C LYS A 254 -16.53 33.54 -23.88
N GLN A 255 -15.56 32.62 -23.87
CA GLN A 255 -14.42 32.71 -22.96
C GLN A 255 -13.54 33.92 -23.30
N LYS A 256 -13.31 34.19 -24.58
CA LYS A 256 -12.56 35.35 -25.04
C LYS A 256 -13.23 36.67 -24.65
N GLU A 257 -14.54 36.79 -24.84
CA GLU A 257 -15.33 37.95 -24.44
C GLU A 257 -15.26 38.20 -22.93
N GLU A 258 -15.35 37.14 -22.11
CA GLU A 258 -15.26 37.27 -20.67
C GLU A 258 -13.85 37.65 -20.21
N ILE A 259 -12.80 37.16 -20.87
CA ILE A 259 -11.42 37.59 -20.61
C ILE A 259 -11.25 39.08 -20.89
N GLU A 260 -11.76 39.58 -22.03
CA GLU A 260 -11.71 41.00 -22.37
C GLU A 260 -12.48 41.85 -21.35
N ARG A 261 -13.66 41.39 -20.91
CA ARG A 261 -14.44 42.03 -19.86
C ARG A 261 -13.70 42.09 -18.53
N LEU A 262 -13.09 40.99 -18.11
CA LEU A 262 -12.33 40.92 -16.85
C LEU A 262 -11.10 41.82 -16.91
N GLN A 263 -10.39 41.84 -18.03
CA GLN A 263 -9.27 42.75 -18.24
C GLN A 263 -9.73 44.22 -18.17
N ALA A 264 -10.87 44.57 -18.77
CA ALA A 264 -11.44 45.91 -18.67
C ALA A 264 -11.74 46.30 -17.21
N LEU A 265 -12.32 45.39 -16.43
CA LEU A 265 -12.58 45.61 -15.00
C LEU A 265 -11.28 45.78 -14.20
N LEU A 266 -10.27 44.94 -14.45
CA LEU A 266 -8.96 45.06 -13.78
C LEU A 266 -8.30 46.41 -14.11
N THR A 267 -8.39 46.86 -15.36
CA THR A 267 -7.90 48.21 -15.74
C THR A 267 -8.71 49.34 -15.12
N GLN A 268 -10.02 49.18 -14.96
CA GLN A 268 -10.89 50.17 -14.30
C GLN A 268 -10.53 50.32 -12.81
N HIS A 269 -10.12 49.23 -12.16
CA HIS A 269 -9.76 49.19 -10.75
C HIS A 269 -8.25 49.37 -10.47
N ASN A 270 -7.44 49.73 -11.48
CA ASN A 270 -5.98 49.89 -11.38
C ASN A 270 -5.26 48.66 -10.79
N ILE A 271 -5.75 47.46 -11.07
CA ILE A 271 -5.12 46.20 -10.62
C ILE A 271 -4.12 45.75 -11.70
N PRO A 272 -2.82 45.59 -11.39
CA PRO A 272 -1.83 45.10 -12.34
C PRO A 272 -2.16 43.69 -12.85
N HIS A 273 -2.15 43.48 -14.17
CA HIS A 273 -2.30 42.16 -14.79
C HIS A 273 -1.38 42.01 -16.01
N GLU A 274 -0.77 40.84 -16.16
CA GLU A 274 0.18 40.53 -17.24
C GLU A 274 -0.56 40.20 -18.54
N LYS A 275 -0.19 40.84 -19.66
CA LYS A 275 -0.74 40.51 -20.99
C LYS A 275 0.14 39.45 -21.63
N GLN A 276 -0.35 38.21 -21.75
CA GLN A 276 0.31 37.23 -22.62
C GLN A 276 0.04 37.56 -24.09
N PRO A 277 1.06 37.59 -24.97
CA PRO A 277 0.87 37.77 -26.41
C PRO A 277 0.29 36.51 -27.04
N ALA A 278 -0.63 36.70 -27.99
CA ALA A 278 -1.30 35.63 -28.72
C ALA A 278 -0.32 34.83 -29.59
N GLU A 279 -0.13 33.54 -29.28
CA GLU A 279 0.55 32.58 -30.15
C GLU A 279 -0.32 32.29 -31.39
N LYS A 280 0.23 32.55 -32.58
CA LYS A 280 -0.32 32.06 -33.86
C LYS A 280 0.21 30.64 -34.13
N PRO A 281 -0.60 29.73 -34.69
CA PRO A 281 -0.17 28.37 -35.00
C PRO A 281 0.73 28.34 -36.25
N GLN A 282 1.93 27.78 -36.14
CA GLN A 282 2.76 27.39 -37.30
C GLN A 282 2.91 25.87 -37.35
N SER A 283 2.57 25.31 -38.51
CA SER A 283 2.73 23.91 -38.91
C SER A 283 4.12 23.68 -39.55
N PRO A 284 4.55 22.42 -39.78
CA PRO A 284 5.95 22.01 -39.71
C PRO A 284 6.68 21.97 -41.07
N VAL A 285 7.99 22.25 -41.09
CA VAL A 285 8.90 21.87 -42.19
C VAL A 285 10.26 21.44 -41.61
N ASN A 286 10.78 20.31 -42.13
CA ASN A 286 12.02 19.62 -41.75
C ASN A 286 13.26 20.07 -42.57
N VAL A 287 14.45 19.73 -42.02
CA VAL A 287 15.82 19.56 -42.61
C VAL A 287 16.53 20.87 -43.04
N ALA A 288 17.82 21.20 -42.75
CA ALA A 288 19.06 20.45 -42.48
C ALA A 288 20.09 21.35 -41.71
N PRO A 289 21.28 20.83 -41.31
CA PRO A 289 22.19 21.48 -40.37
C PRO A 289 23.25 22.37 -41.03
N ALA A 290 23.65 23.45 -40.34
CA ALA A 290 24.90 24.16 -40.63
C ALA A 290 25.59 24.60 -39.34
N MET A 291 26.76 24.02 -39.08
CA MET A 291 27.79 24.56 -38.19
C MET A 291 28.29 25.90 -38.72
N VAL A 292 28.44 26.93 -37.87
CA VAL A 292 29.67 27.75 -37.76
C VAL A 292 29.73 28.36 -36.34
N SER A 293 30.94 28.25 -35.78
CA SER A 293 31.46 28.69 -34.49
C SER A 293 31.59 30.22 -34.35
N GLN A 294 31.41 30.78 -33.14
CA GLN A 294 32.50 31.44 -32.38
C GLN A 294 32.09 31.94 -30.98
N ASN A 295 32.76 31.36 -29.99
CA ASN A 295 33.21 31.84 -28.68
C ASN A 295 32.83 33.25 -28.18
N SER A 296 32.22 33.28 -26.99
CA SER A 296 32.60 34.19 -25.90
C SER A 296 32.28 33.57 -24.54
N HIS A 297 33.24 32.83 -23.99
CA HIS A 297 33.20 32.26 -22.64
C HIS A 297 33.60 33.35 -21.63
N LEU A 298 32.63 33.99 -20.97
CA LEU A 298 32.91 34.83 -19.80
C LEU A 298 33.06 33.92 -18.57
N ARG A 299 34.30 33.72 -18.14
CA ARG A 299 34.66 33.09 -16.85
C ARG A 299 34.17 33.99 -15.72
N GLY A 300 33.42 33.41 -14.79
CA GLY A 300 33.23 33.98 -13.46
C GLY A 300 34.51 33.79 -12.64
N ASP A 301 35.01 34.89 -12.08
CA ASP A 301 36.09 34.90 -11.11
C ASP A 301 35.73 34.10 -9.86
N THR A 302 36.66 33.26 -9.42
CA THR A 302 36.68 32.70 -8.06
C THR A 302 37.69 33.52 -7.26
N GLY A 303 37.18 34.35 -6.35
CA GLY A 303 38.00 35.13 -5.43
C GLY A 303 38.68 34.21 -4.41
N LEU A 304 39.99 34.01 -4.60
CA LEU A 304 40.93 33.55 -3.59
C LEU A 304 41.10 34.64 -2.53
N LEU A 305 40.77 34.35 -1.28
CA LEU A 305 41.25 35.09 -0.11
C LEU A 305 42.31 34.21 0.57
N SER A 306 43.58 34.61 0.44
CA SER A 306 44.67 34.08 1.26
C SER A 306 45.30 35.20 2.07
N ASP A 307 45.22 34.99 3.39
CA ASP A 307 46.13 35.37 4.49
C ASP A 307 46.38 36.84 4.84
N LEU A 308 46.10 37.18 6.11
CA LEU A 308 47.09 37.72 7.07
C LEU A 308 46.51 37.93 8.48
N VAL A 309 47.29 37.44 9.46
CA VAL A 309 47.31 37.63 10.94
C VAL A 309 46.48 36.66 11.78
#